data_AF-A0A7V2XJH3-F1
#
_entry.id   AF-A0A7V2XJH3-F1
#
_cell.length_a   1.000
_cell.length_b   1.000
_cell.length_c   1.000
_cell.angle_alpha   90.00
_cell.angle_beta   90.00
_cell.angle_gamma   90.00
#
_symmetry.space_group_name_H-M   'P 1'
#
loop_
_entity.id
_entity.type
_entity.pdbx_description
1 polymer ?
#
loop_
_entity_poly.entity_id
_entity_poly.type
_entity_poly.pdbx_seq_one_letter_code
_entity_poly.pdbx_strand_id
1 'polypeptide(L)'
;MTNRSFCNKCHDLVPSWPEEREGKVYLVKDCPRCGRHEQYLSADAERYFIKRQLDPGFEAHGCAVACEGCQLHRPPTTAFVDVTNRCNLNCPMCVDGVQWHGFEFDPPMEYFDRILRHLATLDPVPLVAFFGGEPTVRDDLPEIIQLARSYGLKTRVLTNGLRLADPDYCRRLVETRTHLVISYDGSRPECYKELRGSAKVLEMKQRAIENLKRLGRARVSYIACLAWGLNHKDVPELLEFCHAQRHILHGIYLMPLVQTWTLEEFSFAPERMTTEDVERLVAECFPGDDIKFVSLGFASEFHTVARYLGRKAMASYGAHPNCESLYVLISDGERYVPVDRFLKTSLPAFAGELLALEKRLTEREARWKKSALGRTLGPPLLRVAGLAAIWRLVRRHVAFSRMLKGKGLGKLGHALAAFLQTPFVHSARIRQRHTVVHDILRIIILPLEDDPILETDRLERCPSAHVYFDPSDGQFHYVPVCSWRLHNKAILKGLVEHYPRSEATCALPNVPIRSGG
;
A
#
# COMPACT_ATOMS: atom_id res chain seq x y z
N MET A 1 26.52 4.80 6.04
CA MET A 1 26.56 6.09 5.31
C MET A 1 25.42 6.99 5.80
N THR A 2 25.50 8.30 5.63
CA THR A 2 24.45 9.24 6.04
C THR A 2 23.29 9.26 5.02
N ASN A 3 22.06 9.42 5.50
CA ASN A 3 20.89 9.69 4.66
C ASN A 3 21.12 10.94 3.79
N ARG A 4 20.62 10.93 2.56
CA ARG A 4 20.80 12.03 1.59
C ARG A 4 19.49 12.37 0.89
N SER A 5 19.41 13.59 0.38
CA SER A 5 18.29 14.11 -0.41
C SER A 5 18.79 15.13 -1.43
N PHE A 6 18.00 15.44 -2.46
CA PHE A 6 18.37 16.46 -3.45
C PHE A 6 18.37 17.86 -2.84
N CYS A 7 19.41 18.65 -3.09
CA CYS A 7 19.45 20.06 -2.72
C CYS A 7 18.32 20.84 -3.42
N ASN A 8 17.56 21.64 -2.68
CA ASN A 8 16.42 22.42 -3.21
C ASN A 8 16.81 23.46 -4.28
N LYS A 9 18.10 23.71 -4.51
CA LYS A 9 18.61 24.72 -5.46
C LYS A 9 19.41 24.12 -6.60
N CYS A 10 20.49 23.39 -6.29
CA CYS A 10 21.38 22.83 -7.31
C CYS A 10 21.04 21.39 -7.70
N HIS A 11 20.11 20.74 -6.99
CA HIS A 11 19.69 19.36 -7.22
C HIS A 11 20.80 18.32 -7.02
N ASP A 12 21.95 18.70 -6.45
CA ASP A 12 22.98 17.74 -6.03
C ASP A 12 22.46 16.92 -4.84
N LEU A 13 22.85 15.64 -4.79
CA LEU A 13 22.52 14.76 -3.67
C LEU A 13 23.39 15.13 -2.46
N VAL A 14 22.79 15.55 -1.35
CA VAL A 14 23.49 16.10 -0.16
C VAL A 14 23.03 15.41 1.13
N PRO A 15 23.85 15.39 2.20
CA PRO A 15 23.43 14.87 3.50
C PRO A 15 22.14 15.52 3.99
N SER A 16 21.25 14.72 4.55
CA SER A 16 19.96 15.18 5.08
C SER A 16 19.51 14.44 6.33
N TRP A 17 18.80 15.14 7.21
CA TRP A 17 18.24 14.58 8.44
C TRP A 17 16.95 15.30 8.84
N PRO A 18 16.00 14.62 9.52
CA PRO A 18 14.83 15.27 10.08
C PRO A 18 15.23 16.11 11.31
N GLU A 19 14.66 17.30 11.41
CA GLU A 19 14.75 18.16 12.59
C GLU A 19 13.35 18.58 13.04
N GLU A 20 13.08 18.46 14.34
CA GLU A 20 11.83 18.92 14.95
C GLU A 20 11.93 20.39 15.33
N ARG A 21 10.93 21.19 14.94
CA ARG A 21 10.74 22.56 15.42
C ARG A 21 9.26 22.88 15.57
N GLU A 22 8.87 23.36 16.75
CA GLU A 22 7.50 23.78 17.05
C GLU A 22 6.44 22.70 16.74
N GLY A 23 6.76 21.42 17.03
CA GLY A 23 5.85 20.30 16.78
C GLY A 23 5.73 19.89 15.31
N LYS A 24 6.48 20.51 14.40
CA LYS A 24 6.61 20.16 12.98
C LYS A 24 7.95 19.49 12.71
N VAL A 25 8.07 18.77 11.59
CA VAL A 25 9.32 18.15 11.15
C VAL A 25 9.75 18.71 9.80
N TYR A 26 11.02 19.06 9.70
CA TYR A 26 11.66 19.54 8.48
C TYR A 26 12.80 18.61 8.10
N LEU A 27 12.92 18.30 6.81
CA LEU A 27 14.09 17.64 6.25
C LEU A 27 15.18 18.69 6.02
N VAL A 28 16.15 18.75 6.93
CA VAL A 28 17.31 19.64 6.84
C VAL A 28 18.34 19.05 5.90
N LYS A 29 18.96 19.89 5.09
CA LYS A 29 19.95 19.52 4.07
C LYS A 29 21.14 20.45 4.17
N ASP A 30 22.35 19.88 4.13
CA ASP A 30 23.58 20.66 4.16
C ASP A 30 24.33 20.54 2.82
N CYS A 31 24.20 21.56 1.98
CA CYS A 31 24.80 21.58 0.66
C CYS A 31 26.13 22.36 0.68
N PRO A 32 27.27 21.75 0.32
CA PRO A 32 28.56 22.45 0.27
C PRO A 32 28.58 23.65 -0.67
N ARG A 33 27.70 23.68 -1.68
CA ARG A 33 27.60 24.75 -2.69
C ARG A 33 26.57 25.81 -2.35
N CYS A 34 25.43 25.42 -1.80
CA CYS A 34 24.27 26.32 -1.63
C CYS A 34 23.98 26.69 -0.17
N GLY A 35 24.70 26.06 0.77
CA GLY A 35 24.50 26.20 2.20
C GLY A 35 23.37 25.32 2.73
N ARG A 36 22.91 25.65 3.94
CA ARG A 36 21.84 24.93 4.63
C ARG A 36 20.48 25.26 4.02
N HIS A 37 19.70 24.22 3.75
CA HIS A 37 18.32 24.30 3.27
C HIS A 37 17.42 23.37 4.08
N GLU A 38 16.13 23.57 3.95
CA GLU A 38 15.13 22.72 4.59
C GLU A 38 13.90 22.58 3.72
N GLN A 39 13.21 21.46 3.91
CA GLN A 39 11.92 21.21 3.30
C GLN A 39 10.96 20.71 4.38
N TYR A 40 9.74 21.25 4.39
CA TYR A 40 8.69 20.79 5.28
C TYR A 40 8.32 19.33 5.01
N LEU A 41 8.35 18.49 6.05
CA LEU A 41 8.20 17.03 5.96
C LEU A 41 6.94 16.51 6.66
N SER A 42 6.63 17.03 7.86
CA SER A 42 5.45 16.62 8.63
C SER A 42 4.86 17.78 9.43
N ALA A 43 3.54 17.81 9.52
CA ALA A 43 2.78 18.71 10.39
C ALA A 43 2.77 18.32 11.86
N ASP A 44 3.13 17.07 12.17
CA ASP A 44 2.95 16.46 13.48
C ASP A 44 4.18 15.60 13.82
N ALA A 45 5.06 16.15 14.66
CA ALA A 45 6.29 15.49 15.07
C ALA A 45 6.03 14.26 15.94
N GLU A 46 5.00 14.27 16.80
CA GLU A 46 4.67 13.13 17.65
C GLU A 46 4.30 11.91 16.80
N ARG A 47 3.37 12.08 15.85
CA ARG A 47 2.96 11.03 14.89
C ARG A 47 4.12 10.59 13.99
N TYR A 48 4.97 11.52 13.60
CA TYR A 48 6.14 11.22 12.79
C TYR A 48 7.15 10.33 13.55
N PHE A 49 7.53 10.70 14.78
CA PHE A 49 8.56 10.00 15.54
C PHE A 49 8.07 8.71 16.22
N ILE A 50 6.79 8.59 16.60
CA ILE A 50 6.29 7.35 17.22
C ILE A 50 6.42 6.14 16.28
N LYS A 51 6.27 6.34 14.97
CA LYS A 51 6.49 5.28 13.96
C LYS A 51 7.97 4.87 13.88
N ARG A 52 8.90 5.82 14.02
CA ARG A 52 10.36 5.57 14.05
C ARG A 52 10.79 4.79 15.29
N GLN A 53 10.09 4.92 16.41
CA GLN A 53 10.35 4.12 17.62
C GLN A 53 10.05 2.63 17.44
N LEU A 54 9.25 2.27 16.42
CA LEU A 54 8.93 0.89 16.05
C LEU A 54 9.88 0.32 14.98
N ASP A 55 10.87 1.09 14.55
CA ASP A 55 11.87 0.66 13.57
C ASP A 55 12.99 -0.14 14.27
N PRO A 56 13.25 -1.40 13.88
CA PRO A 56 14.37 -2.17 14.44
C PRO A 56 15.75 -1.63 14.01
N GLY A 57 15.80 -0.66 13.10
CA GLY A 57 17.00 -0.06 12.55
C GLY A 57 17.36 -0.62 11.18
N PHE A 58 18.15 0.14 10.42
CA PHE A 58 18.59 -0.22 9.08
C PHE A 58 20.04 0.25 8.86
N GLU A 59 20.86 -0.62 8.27
CA GLU A 59 22.22 -0.28 7.87
C GLU A 59 22.22 0.14 6.40
N ALA A 60 22.40 1.44 6.15
CA ALA A 60 22.40 1.98 4.80
C ALA A 60 23.67 1.60 4.01
N HIS A 61 23.46 1.11 2.79
CA HIS A 61 24.49 0.67 1.83
C HIS A 61 24.99 1.80 0.92
N GLY A 62 24.26 2.91 0.82
CA GLY A 62 24.64 4.07 0.04
C GLY A 62 23.96 4.10 -1.33
N CYS A 63 22.84 4.80 -1.42
CA CYS A 63 22.11 5.04 -2.66
C CYS A 63 22.53 6.36 -3.31
N ALA A 64 22.81 6.28 -4.61
CA ALA A 64 23.16 7.41 -5.47
C ALA A 64 21.98 7.89 -6.34
N VAL A 65 20.81 7.26 -6.22
CA VAL A 65 19.62 7.52 -7.07
C VAL A 65 19.92 7.34 -8.58
N ALA A 66 20.91 6.50 -8.90
CA ALA A 66 21.28 6.13 -10.27
C ALA A 66 20.64 4.78 -10.63
N CYS A 67 19.30 4.76 -10.79
CA CYS A 67 18.55 3.51 -10.88
C CYS A 67 18.79 2.70 -12.16
N GLU A 68 19.23 3.33 -13.25
CA GLU A 68 19.47 2.70 -14.57
C GLU A 68 20.60 1.65 -14.57
N GLY A 69 21.46 1.65 -13.55
CA GLY A 69 22.48 0.60 -13.34
C GLY A 69 22.38 -0.06 -11.97
N CYS A 70 21.27 0.13 -11.25
CA CYS A 70 21.14 -0.32 -9.88
C CYS A 70 20.73 -1.79 -9.81
N GLN A 71 21.66 -2.64 -9.36
CA GLN A 71 21.32 -3.97 -8.90
C GLN A 71 20.82 -3.85 -7.46
N LEU A 72 19.50 -3.84 -7.26
CA LEU A 72 18.89 -3.78 -5.93
C LEU A 72 19.62 -4.69 -4.94
N HIS A 73 19.87 -4.18 -3.74
CA HIS A 73 20.47 -4.98 -2.67
C HIS A 73 19.59 -6.18 -2.23
N ARG A 74 18.30 -6.17 -2.59
CA ARG A 74 17.33 -7.23 -2.28
C ARG A 74 16.20 -7.29 -3.31
N PRO A 75 15.62 -8.47 -3.58
CA PRO A 75 14.42 -8.58 -4.41
C PRO A 75 13.25 -7.75 -3.85
N PRO A 76 12.45 -7.09 -4.70
CA PRO A 76 11.26 -6.39 -4.24
C PRO A 76 10.20 -7.39 -3.77
N THR A 77 9.34 -6.97 -2.85
CA THR A 77 8.20 -7.77 -2.41
C THR A 77 6.95 -7.46 -3.21
N THR A 78 6.90 -6.28 -3.81
CA THR A 78 5.94 -5.91 -4.85
C THR A 78 6.67 -5.40 -6.09
N ALA A 79 6.49 -6.09 -7.21
CA ALA A 79 7.03 -5.69 -8.51
C ALA A 79 5.94 -4.95 -9.29
N PHE A 80 6.17 -3.69 -9.61
CA PHE A 80 5.31 -2.90 -10.49
C PHE A 80 5.72 -3.19 -11.94
N VAL A 81 4.73 -3.51 -12.77
CA VAL A 81 4.91 -3.76 -14.21
C VAL A 81 3.98 -2.81 -14.95
N ASP A 82 4.56 -1.82 -15.60
CA ASP A 82 3.87 -0.91 -16.50
C ASP A 82 3.37 -1.71 -17.71
N VAL A 83 2.04 -1.81 -17.87
CA VAL A 83 1.45 -2.56 -18.99
C VAL A 83 1.18 -1.69 -20.21
N THR A 84 0.97 -0.40 -20.00
CA THR A 84 0.86 0.63 -21.02
C THR A 84 0.90 2.01 -20.38
N ASN A 85 1.33 3.05 -21.09
CA ASN A 85 1.14 4.43 -20.66
C ASN A 85 -0.12 5.09 -21.26
N ARG A 86 -0.93 4.34 -22.02
CA ARG A 86 -2.25 4.79 -22.49
C ARG A 86 -3.20 4.91 -21.31
N CYS A 87 -4.05 5.93 -21.33
CA CYS A 87 -5.09 6.13 -20.33
C CYS A 87 -6.37 6.68 -20.98
N ASN A 88 -7.52 6.24 -20.49
CA ASN A 88 -8.84 6.77 -20.88
C ASN A 88 -9.26 7.99 -20.03
N LEU A 89 -8.32 8.57 -19.29
CA LEU A 89 -8.44 9.83 -18.55
C LEU A 89 -7.18 10.68 -18.74
N ASN A 90 -7.34 11.99 -18.63
CA ASN A 90 -6.25 12.97 -18.62
C ASN A 90 -6.31 13.74 -17.29
N CYS A 91 -5.98 13.05 -16.20
CA CYS A 91 -6.12 13.60 -14.85
C CYS A 91 -5.10 14.74 -14.65
N PRO A 92 -5.51 15.95 -14.21
CA PRO A 92 -4.58 17.07 -13.98
C PRO A 92 -3.43 16.73 -13.01
N MET A 93 -3.73 15.92 -11.99
CA MET A 93 -2.77 15.48 -10.97
C MET A 93 -1.76 14.39 -11.43
N CYS A 94 -1.87 13.86 -12.65
CA CYS A 94 -1.14 12.65 -13.08
C CYS A 94 0.03 12.98 -14.01
N VAL A 95 1.14 12.26 -13.83
CA VAL A 95 2.39 12.42 -14.60
C VAL A 95 2.85 11.13 -15.28
N ASP A 96 1.92 10.21 -15.58
CA ASP A 96 2.24 8.84 -16.04
C ASP A 96 1.51 8.43 -17.34
N GLY A 97 0.94 9.43 -18.05
CA GLY A 97 0.19 9.22 -19.30
C GLY A 97 0.97 9.63 -20.55
N VAL A 98 0.48 9.19 -21.73
CA VAL A 98 1.01 9.61 -23.04
C VAL A 98 1.19 11.13 -23.15
N GLN A 99 0.27 11.92 -22.60
CA GLN A 99 0.36 13.40 -22.64
C GLN A 99 1.62 13.94 -21.96
N TRP A 100 2.10 13.28 -20.91
CA TRP A 100 3.29 13.69 -20.18
C TRP A 100 4.57 13.15 -20.83
N HIS A 101 4.50 11.90 -21.32
CA HIS A 101 5.65 11.24 -21.96
C HIS A 101 5.94 11.74 -23.38
N GLY A 102 4.91 12.06 -24.16
CA GLY A 102 5.02 12.44 -25.57
C GLY A 102 5.18 11.25 -26.54
N PHE A 103 4.98 10.01 -26.06
CA PHE A 103 5.04 8.79 -26.87
C PHE A 103 4.15 7.70 -26.25
N GLU A 104 3.85 6.67 -27.03
CA GLU A 104 3.05 5.51 -26.58
C GLU A 104 3.97 4.33 -26.23
N PHE A 105 3.74 3.76 -25.04
CA PHE A 105 4.29 2.49 -24.59
C PHE A 105 3.14 1.50 -24.44
N ASP A 106 3.14 0.46 -25.26
CA ASP A 106 2.10 -0.58 -25.31
C ASP A 106 2.70 -1.92 -25.80
N PRO A 107 3.57 -2.55 -25.00
CA PRO A 107 4.41 -3.66 -25.44
C PRO A 107 3.59 -4.93 -25.76
N PRO A 108 4.15 -5.85 -26.56
CA PRO A 108 3.51 -7.13 -26.89
C PRO A 108 3.61 -8.14 -25.73
N MET A 109 2.87 -9.24 -25.82
CA MET A 109 2.85 -10.31 -24.80
C MET A 109 4.23 -10.87 -24.45
N GLU A 110 5.17 -10.90 -25.40
CA GLU A 110 6.55 -11.39 -25.17
C GLU A 110 7.27 -10.61 -24.07
N TYR A 111 7.07 -9.29 -24.00
CA TYR A 111 7.66 -8.45 -22.96
C TYR A 111 7.21 -8.90 -21.57
N PHE A 112 5.90 -9.15 -21.42
CA PHE A 112 5.33 -9.63 -20.16
C PHE A 112 5.79 -11.05 -19.82
N ASP A 113 5.82 -11.97 -20.79
CA ASP A 113 6.32 -13.34 -20.56
C ASP A 113 7.72 -13.34 -19.96
N ARG A 114 8.62 -12.54 -20.54
CA ARG A 114 10.01 -12.41 -20.10
C ARG A 114 10.12 -11.92 -18.66
N ILE A 115 9.45 -10.81 -18.34
CA ILE A 115 9.51 -10.19 -17.00
C ILE A 115 8.83 -11.09 -15.97
N LEU A 116 7.65 -11.64 -16.27
CA LEU A 116 6.90 -12.46 -15.33
C LEU A 116 7.62 -13.77 -15.03
N ARG A 117 8.25 -14.41 -16.02
CA ARG A 117 9.09 -15.60 -15.79
C ARG A 117 10.25 -15.30 -14.84
N HIS A 118 10.94 -14.17 -15.04
CA HIS A 118 12.04 -13.74 -14.18
C HIS A 118 11.57 -13.42 -12.75
N LEU A 119 10.47 -12.68 -12.60
CA LEU A 119 9.93 -12.38 -11.27
C LEU A 119 9.56 -13.65 -10.49
N ALA A 120 9.14 -14.72 -11.18
CA ALA A 120 8.83 -16.00 -10.55
C ALA A 120 10.07 -16.76 -10.03
N THR A 121 11.28 -16.40 -10.48
CA THR A 121 12.53 -17.01 -9.97
C THR A 121 13.10 -16.31 -8.74
N LEU A 122 12.54 -15.16 -8.34
CA LEU A 122 13.00 -14.41 -7.18
C LEU A 122 12.56 -15.09 -5.86
N ASP A 123 13.38 -14.97 -4.82
CA ASP A 123 13.04 -15.40 -3.46
C ASP A 123 13.25 -14.25 -2.46
N PRO A 124 12.18 -13.78 -1.79
CA PRO A 124 10.79 -14.21 -1.91
C PRO A 124 10.18 -13.82 -3.27
N VAL A 125 9.27 -14.67 -3.75
CA VAL A 125 8.48 -14.38 -4.95
C VAL A 125 7.61 -13.13 -4.73
N PRO A 126 7.71 -12.09 -5.57
CA PRO A 126 6.97 -10.85 -5.39
C PRO A 126 5.48 -10.97 -5.72
N LEU A 127 4.70 -10.05 -5.17
CA LEU A 127 3.40 -9.68 -5.72
C LEU A 127 3.60 -8.83 -6.99
N VAL A 128 2.98 -9.20 -8.10
CA VAL A 128 2.98 -8.36 -9.31
C VAL A 128 1.82 -7.37 -9.26
N ALA A 129 2.15 -6.08 -9.33
CA ALA A 129 1.21 -4.98 -9.45
C ALA A 129 1.24 -4.45 -10.89
N PHE A 130 0.20 -4.76 -11.66
CA PHE A 130 0.02 -4.18 -12.99
C PHE A 130 -0.39 -2.71 -12.87
N PHE A 131 0.41 -1.84 -13.49
CA PHE A 131 0.35 -0.39 -13.40
C PHE A 131 0.62 0.25 -14.78
N GLY A 132 0.88 1.56 -14.81
CA GLY A 132 1.10 2.40 -15.97
C GLY A 132 0.03 3.50 -16.03
N GLY A 133 -0.34 3.92 -17.24
CA GLY A 133 -1.44 4.86 -17.46
C GLY A 133 -2.77 4.32 -16.92
N GLU A 134 -3.44 3.45 -17.67
CA GLU A 134 -4.60 2.70 -17.19
C GLU A 134 -4.55 1.26 -17.71
N PRO A 135 -4.21 0.26 -16.88
CA PRO A 135 -4.12 -1.13 -17.32
C PRO A 135 -5.37 -1.63 -18.04
N THR A 136 -6.56 -1.22 -17.62
CA THR A 136 -7.83 -1.74 -18.17
C THR A 136 -8.21 -1.18 -19.53
N VAL A 137 -7.40 -0.30 -20.15
CA VAL A 137 -7.56 0.04 -21.57
C VAL A 137 -7.06 -1.06 -22.50
N ARG A 138 -6.30 -2.04 -21.99
CA ARG A 138 -5.85 -3.21 -22.74
C ARG A 138 -6.89 -4.32 -22.70
N ASP A 139 -7.35 -4.76 -23.87
CA ASP A 139 -8.31 -5.86 -23.97
C ASP A 139 -7.70 -7.24 -23.62
N ASP A 140 -6.37 -7.35 -23.75
CA ASP A 140 -5.56 -8.53 -23.42
C ASP A 140 -5.02 -8.53 -21.97
N LEU A 141 -5.40 -7.57 -21.13
CA LEU A 141 -4.99 -7.52 -19.73
C LEU A 141 -5.36 -8.82 -18.97
N PRO A 142 -6.57 -9.41 -19.12
CA PRO A 142 -6.90 -10.68 -18.46
C PRO A 142 -5.91 -11.80 -18.81
N GLU A 143 -5.44 -11.85 -20.05
CA GLU A 143 -4.49 -12.83 -20.56
C GLU A 143 -3.10 -12.61 -19.96
N ILE A 144 -2.62 -11.36 -19.85
CA ILE A 144 -1.38 -11.00 -19.15
C ILE A 144 -1.42 -11.45 -17.68
N ILE A 145 -2.57 -11.25 -17.02
CA ILE A 145 -2.75 -11.68 -15.63
C ILE A 145 -2.71 -13.21 -15.51
N GLN A 146 -3.36 -13.93 -16.43
CA GLN A 146 -3.34 -15.39 -16.41
C GLN A 146 -1.93 -15.95 -16.68
N LEU A 147 -1.16 -15.29 -17.55
CA LEU A 147 0.25 -15.63 -17.77
C LEU A 147 1.05 -15.50 -16.47
N ALA A 148 0.96 -14.38 -15.76
CA ALA A 148 1.62 -14.20 -14.46
C ALA A 148 1.23 -15.31 -13.46
N ARG A 149 -0.05 -15.64 -13.41
CA ARG A 149 -0.57 -16.68 -12.51
C ARG A 149 -0.09 -18.08 -12.88
N SER A 150 0.12 -18.37 -14.17
CA SER A 150 0.71 -19.66 -14.60
C SER A 150 2.14 -19.85 -14.10
N TYR A 151 2.87 -18.75 -13.85
CA TYR A 151 4.17 -18.76 -13.17
C TYR A 151 4.08 -18.78 -11.64
N GLY A 152 2.89 -18.92 -11.06
CA GLY A 152 2.68 -18.95 -9.61
C GLY A 152 2.71 -17.57 -8.94
N LEU A 153 2.75 -16.49 -9.73
CA LEU A 153 2.74 -15.13 -9.21
C LEU A 153 1.36 -14.74 -8.69
N LYS A 154 1.34 -13.99 -7.59
CA LYS A 154 0.15 -13.27 -7.15
C LYS A 154 0.06 -11.97 -7.92
N THR A 155 -1.16 -11.56 -8.26
CA THR A 155 -1.39 -10.38 -9.09
C THR A 155 -2.33 -9.39 -8.42
N ARG A 156 -2.11 -8.13 -8.76
CA ARG A 156 -2.96 -6.98 -8.43
C ARG A 156 -3.00 -6.05 -9.63
N VAL A 157 -4.14 -5.40 -9.85
CA VAL A 157 -4.29 -4.36 -10.88
C VAL A 157 -4.64 -3.06 -10.18
N LEU A 158 -3.86 -2.01 -10.43
CA LEU A 158 -4.21 -0.64 -10.07
C LEU A 158 -4.97 -0.04 -11.24
N THR A 159 -6.17 0.49 -10.99
CA THR A 159 -7.06 0.95 -12.07
C THR A 159 -7.93 2.12 -11.62
N ASN A 160 -8.26 3.01 -12.55
CA ASN A 160 -9.31 4.00 -12.40
C ASN A 160 -10.72 3.37 -12.39
N GLY A 161 -10.85 2.09 -12.75
CA GLY A 161 -12.08 1.31 -12.65
C GLY A 161 -13.16 1.63 -13.69
N LEU A 162 -12.91 2.55 -14.62
CA LEU A 162 -13.94 2.97 -15.60
C LEU A 162 -14.36 1.82 -16.53
N ARG A 163 -13.40 1.01 -16.99
CA ARG A 163 -13.69 -0.14 -17.87
C ARG A 163 -14.54 -1.21 -17.17
N LEU A 164 -14.57 -1.25 -15.84
CA LEU A 164 -15.39 -2.18 -15.07
C LEU A 164 -16.88 -1.83 -15.10
N ALA A 165 -17.26 -0.66 -15.62
CA ALA A 165 -18.66 -0.33 -15.90
C ALA A 165 -19.26 -1.18 -17.04
N ASP A 166 -18.40 -1.77 -17.88
CA ASP A 166 -18.76 -2.85 -18.81
C ASP A 166 -18.84 -4.19 -18.04
N PRO A 167 -20.04 -4.80 -17.95
CA PRO A 167 -20.23 -6.05 -17.22
C PRO A 167 -19.38 -7.22 -17.74
N ASP A 168 -19.13 -7.30 -19.05
CA ASP A 168 -18.43 -8.44 -19.65
C ASP A 168 -16.92 -8.35 -19.38
N TYR A 169 -16.35 -7.16 -19.57
CA TYR A 169 -14.96 -6.91 -19.18
C TYR A 169 -14.75 -7.08 -17.67
N CYS A 170 -15.67 -6.55 -16.85
CA CYS A 170 -15.63 -6.73 -15.40
C CYS A 170 -15.63 -8.21 -15.01
N ARG A 171 -16.47 -9.03 -15.65
CA ARG A 171 -16.52 -10.48 -15.41
C ARG A 171 -15.19 -11.15 -15.76
N ARG A 172 -14.66 -10.92 -16.97
CA ARG A 172 -13.36 -11.47 -17.42
C ARG A 172 -12.24 -11.12 -16.43
N LEU A 173 -12.18 -9.87 -15.98
CA LEU A 173 -11.13 -9.44 -15.06
C LEU A 173 -11.28 -10.08 -13.67
N VAL A 174 -12.50 -10.17 -13.13
CA VAL A 174 -12.76 -10.82 -11.82
C VAL A 174 -12.43 -12.32 -11.87
N GLU A 175 -12.70 -12.99 -13.00
CA GLU A 175 -12.39 -14.42 -13.19
C GLU A 175 -10.89 -14.73 -13.13
N THR A 176 -10.02 -13.76 -13.43
CA THR A 176 -8.56 -13.90 -13.22
C THR A 176 -8.17 -14.02 -11.75
N ARG A 177 -9.07 -13.67 -10.82
CA ARG A 177 -8.83 -13.64 -9.36
C ARG A 177 -7.70 -12.69 -8.95
N THR A 178 -7.38 -11.70 -9.78
CA THR A 178 -6.49 -10.59 -9.40
C THR A 178 -7.11 -9.74 -8.29
N HIS A 179 -6.28 -9.11 -7.47
CA HIS A 179 -6.76 -8.10 -6.52
C HIS A 179 -6.95 -6.76 -7.26
N LEU A 180 -8.14 -6.17 -7.20
CA LEU A 180 -8.40 -4.87 -7.82
C LEU A 180 -8.16 -3.75 -6.81
N VAL A 181 -7.27 -2.80 -7.13
CA VAL A 181 -7.13 -1.53 -6.41
C VAL A 181 -7.73 -0.44 -7.29
N ILE A 182 -8.92 0.00 -6.93
CA ILE A 182 -9.73 0.92 -7.73
C ILE A 182 -9.59 2.33 -7.15
N SER A 183 -9.25 3.33 -7.97
CA SER A 183 -9.27 4.70 -7.48
C SER A 183 -10.69 5.12 -7.09
N TYR A 184 -10.86 5.78 -5.94
CA TYR A 184 -12.16 6.27 -5.49
C TYR A 184 -11.93 7.43 -4.53
N ASP A 185 -12.11 8.67 -5.02
CA ASP A 185 -11.69 9.88 -4.32
C ASP A 185 -12.80 10.51 -3.46
N GLY A 186 -13.97 9.87 -3.39
CA GLY A 186 -15.15 10.35 -2.66
C GLY A 186 -16.42 10.26 -3.49
N SER A 187 -17.48 10.92 -3.02
CA SER A 187 -18.82 10.87 -3.61
C SER A 187 -19.27 12.20 -4.25
N ARG A 188 -18.38 13.20 -4.35
CA ARG A 188 -18.67 14.50 -4.95
C ARG A 188 -18.16 14.58 -6.40
N PRO A 189 -19.03 14.80 -7.40
CA PRO A 189 -18.62 14.92 -8.80
C PRO A 189 -17.59 16.02 -9.05
N GLU A 190 -17.64 17.11 -8.29
CA GLU A 190 -16.72 18.25 -8.38
C GLU A 190 -15.28 17.82 -8.10
N CYS A 191 -15.06 16.96 -7.10
CA CYS A 191 -13.73 16.41 -6.81
C CYS A 191 -13.17 15.63 -7.99
N TYR A 192 -14.00 14.87 -8.71
CA TYR A 192 -13.55 14.15 -9.91
C TYR A 192 -13.28 15.07 -11.09
N LYS A 193 -13.99 16.19 -11.20
CA LYS A 193 -13.67 17.21 -12.22
C LYS A 193 -12.27 17.76 -12.00
N GLU A 194 -11.94 18.15 -10.78
CA GLU A 194 -10.63 18.73 -10.44
C GLU A 194 -9.50 17.69 -10.44
N LEU A 195 -9.71 16.53 -9.79
CA LEU A 195 -8.66 15.51 -9.68
C LEU A 195 -8.51 14.66 -10.95
N ARG A 196 -9.59 14.36 -11.65
CA ARG A 196 -9.62 13.37 -12.75
C ARG A 196 -10.00 13.95 -14.10
N GLY A 197 -10.26 15.26 -14.18
CA GLY A 197 -10.60 15.98 -15.40
C GLY A 197 -12.07 15.84 -15.84
N SER A 198 -12.92 15.09 -15.11
CA SER A 198 -14.33 14.93 -15.48
C SER A 198 -15.22 14.48 -14.32
N ALA A 199 -16.33 15.20 -14.11
CA ALA A 199 -17.35 14.84 -13.14
C ALA A 199 -18.08 13.52 -13.46
N LYS A 200 -18.13 13.13 -14.74
CA LYS A 200 -18.82 11.89 -15.21
C LYS A 200 -18.14 10.61 -14.74
N VAL A 201 -16.89 10.72 -14.26
CA VAL A 201 -16.10 9.61 -13.71
C VAL A 201 -16.81 8.91 -12.56
N LEU A 202 -17.52 9.66 -11.70
CA LEU A 202 -18.19 9.10 -10.53
C LEU A 202 -19.32 8.12 -10.92
N GLU A 203 -20.15 8.48 -11.90
CA GLU A 203 -21.25 7.63 -12.36
C GLU A 203 -20.74 6.28 -12.89
N MET A 204 -19.67 6.32 -13.69
CA MET A 204 -19.03 5.10 -14.22
C MET A 204 -18.44 4.24 -13.11
N LYS A 205 -17.80 4.84 -12.09
CA LYS A 205 -17.30 4.12 -10.91
C LYS A 205 -18.43 3.47 -10.12
N GLN A 206 -19.56 4.14 -9.95
CA GLN A 206 -20.73 3.57 -9.28
C GLN A 206 -21.27 2.35 -10.03
N ARG A 207 -21.35 2.42 -11.36
CA ARG A 207 -21.72 1.27 -12.22
C ARG A 207 -20.71 0.12 -12.09
N ALA A 208 -19.43 0.41 -12.09
CA ALA A 208 -18.38 -0.59 -11.88
C ALA A 208 -18.53 -1.31 -10.53
N ILE A 209 -18.77 -0.55 -9.46
CA ILE A 209 -18.97 -1.11 -8.11
C ILE A 209 -20.21 -2.00 -8.07
N GLU A 210 -21.30 -1.60 -8.71
CA GLU A 210 -22.51 -2.43 -8.83
C GLU A 210 -22.24 -3.75 -9.58
N ASN A 211 -21.49 -3.71 -10.69
CA ASN A 211 -21.08 -4.93 -11.40
C ASN A 211 -20.25 -5.86 -10.50
N LEU A 212 -19.28 -5.30 -9.75
CA LEU A 212 -18.44 -6.07 -8.82
C LEU A 212 -19.24 -6.72 -7.70
N LYS A 213 -20.26 -6.02 -7.17
CA LYS A 213 -21.19 -6.55 -6.17
C LYS A 213 -21.98 -7.73 -6.70
N ARG A 214 -22.56 -7.60 -7.89
CA ARG A 214 -23.34 -8.67 -8.53
C ARG A 214 -22.53 -9.95 -8.72
N LEU A 215 -21.25 -9.82 -9.04
CA LEU A 215 -20.34 -10.96 -9.17
C LEU A 215 -19.98 -11.60 -7.82
N GLY A 216 -19.95 -10.83 -6.72
CA GLY A 216 -19.81 -11.32 -5.34
C GLY A 216 -18.49 -12.05 -5.02
N ARG A 217 -17.52 -12.05 -5.95
CA ARG A 217 -16.26 -12.81 -5.86
C ARG A 217 -15.00 -11.95 -6.03
N ALA A 218 -15.18 -10.65 -6.29
CA ALA A 218 -14.08 -9.72 -6.46
C ALA A 218 -13.37 -9.46 -5.12
N ARG A 219 -12.05 -9.35 -5.17
CA ARG A 219 -11.27 -8.77 -4.07
C ARG A 219 -10.97 -7.34 -4.46
N VAL A 220 -11.43 -6.39 -3.65
CA VAL A 220 -11.30 -4.96 -3.96
C VAL A 220 -10.65 -4.22 -2.80
N SER A 221 -9.76 -3.29 -3.13
CA SER A 221 -9.34 -2.20 -2.27
C SER A 221 -9.59 -0.87 -3.00
N TYR A 222 -9.84 0.19 -2.26
CA TYR A 222 -9.91 1.53 -2.83
C TYR A 222 -8.61 2.28 -2.63
N ILE A 223 -8.28 3.20 -3.54
CA ILE A 223 -7.23 4.20 -3.35
C ILE A 223 -7.82 5.59 -3.56
N ALA A 224 -7.74 6.45 -2.55
CA ALA A 224 -8.22 7.82 -2.59
C ALA A 224 -7.03 8.78 -2.54
N CYS A 225 -6.99 9.73 -3.47
CA CYS A 225 -5.99 10.79 -3.47
C CYS A 225 -6.58 12.00 -2.76
N LEU A 226 -5.99 12.43 -1.65
CA LEU A 226 -6.51 13.49 -0.78
C LEU A 226 -5.78 14.80 -1.00
N ALA A 227 -6.52 15.89 -1.16
CA ALA A 227 -5.96 17.22 -1.35
C ALA A 227 -6.65 18.28 -0.49
N TRP A 228 -5.86 19.26 -0.02
CA TRP A 228 -6.38 20.46 0.65
C TRP A 228 -7.32 21.24 -0.26
N GLY A 229 -8.37 21.83 0.34
CA GLY A 229 -9.41 22.55 -0.40
C GLY A 229 -10.37 21.67 -1.22
N LEU A 230 -10.04 20.40 -1.45
CA LEU A 230 -10.88 19.46 -2.19
C LEU A 230 -11.55 18.45 -1.26
N ASN A 231 -11.12 17.19 -1.29
CA ASN A 231 -11.78 16.05 -0.64
C ASN A 231 -11.23 15.69 0.76
N HIS A 232 -10.29 16.46 1.32
CA HIS A 232 -9.80 16.24 2.68
C HIS A 232 -10.90 16.22 3.76
N LYS A 233 -11.99 16.99 3.55
CA LYS A 233 -13.15 17.01 4.47
C LYS A 233 -14.10 15.83 4.27
N ASP A 234 -13.96 15.09 3.17
CA ASP A 234 -14.86 13.99 2.80
C ASP A 234 -14.40 12.63 3.38
N VAL A 235 -13.36 12.63 4.23
CA VAL A 235 -12.82 11.41 4.85
C VAL A 235 -13.88 10.66 5.68
N PRO A 236 -14.74 11.32 6.48
CA PRO A 236 -15.83 10.64 7.18
C PRO A 236 -16.77 9.88 6.23
N GLU A 237 -17.26 10.55 5.18
CA GLU A 237 -18.18 9.98 4.19
C GLU A 237 -17.50 8.85 3.39
N LEU A 238 -16.20 8.97 3.13
CA LEU A 238 -15.40 7.92 2.49
C LEU A 238 -15.32 6.67 3.39
N LEU A 239 -15.13 6.82 4.69
CA LEU A 239 -15.13 5.69 5.64
C LEU A 239 -16.52 5.04 5.76
N GLU A 240 -17.60 5.83 5.75
CA GLU A 240 -18.98 5.33 5.71
C GLU A 240 -19.25 4.55 4.42
N PHE A 241 -18.81 5.08 3.29
CA PHE A 241 -18.89 4.39 2.01
C PHE A 241 -18.14 3.06 2.05
N CYS A 242 -16.91 3.04 2.56
CA CYS A 242 -16.16 1.82 2.77
C CYS A 242 -16.89 0.82 3.67
N HIS A 243 -17.63 1.28 4.67
CA HIS A 243 -18.43 0.42 5.54
C HIS A 243 -19.60 -0.21 4.78
N ALA A 244 -20.29 0.56 3.95
CA ALA A 244 -21.35 0.06 3.07
C ALA A 244 -20.82 -1.01 2.09
N GLN A 245 -19.57 -0.88 1.63
CA GLN A 245 -18.94 -1.82 0.69
C GLN A 245 -18.16 -2.98 1.35
N ARG A 246 -18.21 -3.13 2.68
CA ARG A 246 -17.37 -4.08 3.45
C ARG A 246 -17.42 -5.56 3.00
N HIS A 247 -18.49 -5.97 2.31
CA HIS A 247 -18.66 -7.33 1.80
C HIS A 247 -17.71 -7.70 0.64
N ILE A 248 -17.19 -6.71 -0.11
CA ILE A 248 -16.19 -6.91 -1.17
C ILE A 248 -14.86 -6.19 -0.87
N LEU A 249 -14.90 -5.19 0.01
CA LEU A 249 -13.76 -4.32 0.31
C LEU A 249 -12.82 -4.94 1.34
N HIS A 250 -11.52 -4.96 1.04
CA HIS A 250 -10.47 -5.53 1.88
C HIS A 250 -9.59 -4.49 2.57
N GLY A 251 -9.71 -3.22 2.20
CA GLY A 251 -8.88 -2.12 2.70
C GLY A 251 -8.97 -0.88 1.82
N ILE A 252 -8.49 0.24 2.35
CA ILE A 252 -8.38 1.51 1.65
C ILE A 252 -6.95 2.03 1.74
N TYR A 253 -6.46 2.55 0.63
CA TYR A 253 -5.25 3.34 0.52
C TYR A 253 -5.64 4.82 0.49
N LEU A 254 -5.02 5.63 1.33
CA LEU A 254 -5.16 7.09 1.29
C LEU A 254 -3.80 7.65 0.87
N MET A 255 -3.76 8.50 -0.14
CA MET A 255 -2.53 9.09 -0.64
C MET A 255 -2.66 10.62 -0.56
N PRO A 256 -1.84 11.31 0.24
CA PRO A 256 -1.83 12.76 0.24
C PRO A 256 -1.27 13.27 -1.10
N LEU A 257 -1.85 14.34 -1.62
CA LEU A 257 -1.38 15.00 -2.83
C LEU A 257 -0.67 16.32 -2.52
N VAL A 258 0.34 16.60 -3.33
CA VAL A 258 0.81 17.96 -3.57
C VAL A 258 -0.03 18.54 -4.71
N GLN A 259 -0.37 19.82 -4.61
CA GLN A 259 -1.24 20.49 -5.57
C GLN A 259 -0.52 20.74 -6.89
N THR A 260 -0.75 19.85 -7.86
CA THR A 260 -0.18 19.94 -9.21
C THR A 260 -1.30 20.01 -10.23
N TRP A 261 -1.98 21.16 -10.29
CA TRP A 261 -3.16 21.35 -11.12
C TRP A 261 -2.85 21.72 -12.57
N THR A 262 -1.67 22.27 -12.80
CA THR A 262 -1.18 22.69 -14.12
C THR A 262 0.03 21.83 -14.49
N LEU A 263 0.03 21.31 -15.72
CA LEU A 263 1.15 20.50 -16.24
C LEU A 263 2.48 21.28 -16.30
N GLU A 264 2.38 22.61 -16.27
CA GLU A 264 3.49 23.55 -16.42
C GLU A 264 4.05 24.01 -15.07
N GLU A 265 3.28 23.92 -13.96
CA GLU A 265 3.69 24.45 -12.67
C GLU A 265 3.46 23.43 -11.54
N PHE A 266 4.57 23.01 -10.90
CA PHE A 266 4.50 22.25 -9.66
C PHE A 266 4.45 23.25 -8.49
N SER A 267 3.27 23.51 -7.95
CA SER A 267 3.10 24.39 -6.79
C SER A 267 3.06 23.59 -5.49
N PHE A 268 3.95 23.94 -4.56
CA PHE A 268 3.89 23.47 -3.17
C PHE A 268 3.02 24.37 -2.27
N ALA A 269 2.31 25.32 -2.85
CA ALA A 269 1.39 26.24 -2.18
C ALA A 269 -0.07 25.92 -2.55
N PRO A 270 -1.00 25.82 -1.57
CA PRO A 270 -0.75 25.82 -0.12
C PRO A 270 0.13 24.64 0.32
N GLU A 271 0.67 24.74 1.54
CA GLU A 271 1.58 23.74 2.13
C GLU A 271 1.10 22.31 1.85
N ARG A 272 2.01 21.45 1.38
CA ARG A 272 1.70 20.06 0.99
C ARG A 272 0.92 19.33 2.07
N MET A 273 0.03 18.43 1.67
CA MET A 273 -0.55 17.47 2.61
C MET A 273 0.51 16.42 2.96
N THR A 274 0.74 16.22 4.25
CA THR A 274 1.68 15.20 4.75
C THR A 274 0.95 13.90 5.07
N THR A 275 1.68 12.80 5.21
CA THR A 275 1.12 11.51 5.66
C THR A 275 0.42 11.69 7.01
N GLU A 276 1.05 12.42 7.93
CA GLU A 276 0.54 12.69 9.27
C GLU A 276 -0.68 13.63 9.29
N ASP A 277 -0.85 14.50 8.27
CA ASP A 277 -2.11 15.24 8.09
C ASP A 277 -3.27 14.28 7.78
N VAL A 278 -3.05 13.28 6.93
CA VAL A 278 -4.06 12.26 6.63
C VAL A 278 -4.36 11.41 7.86
N GLU A 279 -3.34 11.07 8.66
CA GLU A 279 -3.55 10.38 9.94
C GLU A 279 -4.45 11.19 10.87
N ARG A 280 -4.22 12.52 10.94
CA ARG A 280 -5.04 13.43 11.74
C ARG A 280 -6.48 13.51 11.22
N LEU A 281 -6.68 13.63 9.91
CA LEU A 281 -8.02 13.62 9.30
C LEU A 281 -8.81 12.34 9.61
N VAL A 282 -8.14 11.18 9.59
CA VAL A 282 -8.75 9.91 10.01
C VAL A 282 -9.04 9.91 11.52
N ALA A 283 -8.14 10.45 12.34
CA ALA A 283 -8.33 10.52 13.79
C ALA A 283 -9.52 11.42 14.18
N GLU A 284 -9.70 12.55 13.49
CA GLU A 284 -10.81 13.50 13.70
C GLU A 284 -12.19 12.88 13.43
N CYS A 285 -12.26 11.80 12.64
CA CYS A 285 -13.50 11.04 12.44
C CYS A 285 -13.99 10.32 13.71
N PHE A 286 -13.15 10.21 14.75
CA PHE A 286 -13.44 9.47 15.98
C PHE A 286 -13.12 10.31 17.22
N PRO A 287 -13.91 11.37 17.50
CA PRO A 287 -13.66 12.24 18.64
C PRO A 287 -13.68 11.45 19.95
N GLY A 288 -12.64 11.62 20.76
CA GLY A 288 -12.45 10.97 22.06
C GLY A 288 -11.63 9.66 22.02
N ASP A 289 -11.23 9.17 20.85
CA ASP A 289 -10.29 8.07 20.72
C ASP A 289 -8.86 8.59 20.40
N ASP A 290 -7.84 8.09 21.09
CA ASP A 290 -6.42 8.42 20.79
C ASP A 290 -5.91 7.53 19.65
N ILE A 291 -6.19 7.96 18.41
CA ILE A 291 -5.83 7.21 17.19
C ILE A 291 -4.39 7.54 16.79
N LYS A 292 -3.52 6.54 16.91
CA LYS A 292 -2.12 6.58 16.50
C LYS A 292 -1.80 5.44 15.54
N PHE A 293 -1.30 5.81 14.37
CA PHE A 293 -0.88 4.87 13.34
C PHE A 293 0.45 4.20 13.72
N VAL A 294 0.72 3.05 13.13
CA VAL A 294 2.03 2.40 13.16
C VAL A 294 2.60 2.37 11.76
N SER A 295 3.91 2.18 11.60
CA SER A 295 4.47 1.97 10.26
C SER A 295 3.91 0.68 9.64
N LEU A 296 3.65 0.63 8.34
CA LEU A 296 3.36 -0.64 7.66
C LEU A 296 4.59 -1.57 7.70
N GLY A 297 5.80 -1.00 7.64
CA GLY A 297 7.06 -1.73 7.74
C GLY A 297 7.19 -2.50 9.05
N PHE A 298 6.54 -2.07 10.13
CA PHE A 298 6.49 -2.85 11.38
C PHE A 298 5.89 -4.26 11.17
N ALA A 299 4.94 -4.42 10.24
CA ALA A 299 4.30 -5.71 9.99
C ALA A 299 5.23 -6.75 9.34
N SER A 300 6.34 -6.34 8.70
CA SER A 300 7.33 -7.28 8.16
C SER A 300 8.14 -7.99 9.22
N GLU A 301 8.27 -7.41 10.42
CA GLU A 301 9.23 -7.89 11.41
C GLU A 301 8.84 -9.23 12.06
N PHE A 302 7.59 -9.69 11.87
CA PHE A 302 7.01 -10.82 12.60
C PHE A 302 7.20 -12.18 11.92
N HIS A 303 8.44 -12.66 11.84
CA HIS A 303 8.72 -13.97 11.24
C HIS A 303 8.50 -15.14 12.23
N THR A 304 9.04 -15.05 13.43
CA THR A 304 9.00 -16.07 14.48
C THR A 304 7.59 -16.22 15.04
N VAL A 305 6.94 -15.09 15.37
CA VAL A 305 5.54 -15.08 15.82
C VAL A 305 4.63 -15.70 14.77
N ALA A 306 4.76 -15.33 13.49
CA ALA A 306 3.94 -15.91 12.41
C ALA A 306 4.13 -17.42 12.32
N ARG A 307 5.38 -17.91 12.37
CA ARG A 307 5.71 -19.34 12.33
C ARG A 307 5.08 -20.11 13.50
N TYR A 308 5.13 -19.59 14.72
CA TYR A 308 4.47 -20.25 15.87
C TYR A 308 2.95 -20.32 15.73
N LEU A 309 2.34 -19.28 15.16
CA LEU A 309 0.92 -19.25 14.80
C LEU A 309 0.57 -20.14 13.60
N GLY A 310 1.54 -20.82 12.97
CA GLY A 310 1.33 -21.63 11.78
C GLY A 310 0.95 -20.80 10.55
N ARG A 311 1.36 -19.53 10.52
CA ARG A 311 1.15 -18.60 9.42
C ARG A 311 2.47 -18.33 8.70
N LYS A 312 2.39 -18.06 7.40
CA LYS A 312 3.54 -17.48 6.68
C LYS A 312 3.71 -16.05 7.16
N ALA A 313 4.96 -15.66 7.43
CA ALA A 313 5.29 -14.26 7.66
C ALA A 313 4.90 -13.42 6.44
N MET A 314 4.65 -12.14 6.65
CA MET A 314 4.49 -11.24 5.52
C MET A 314 5.82 -11.22 4.77
N ALA A 315 5.82 -11.59 3.50
CA ALA A 315 6.98 -11.46 2.63
C ALA A 315 7.14 -9.98 2.30
N SER A 316 7.58 -9.21 3.28
CA SER A 316 7.96 -7.81 3.17
C SER A 316 9.27 -7.67 3.90
N TYR A 317 10.18 -6.86 3.39
CA TYR A 317 11.34 -6.41 4.15
C TYR A 317 11.00 -5.06 4.77
N GLY A 318 11.63 -4.71 5.89
CA GLY A 318 11.38 -3.45 6.60
C GLY A 318 11.42 -2.25 5.66
N ALA A 319 10.25 -1.65 5.43
CA ALA A 319 10.12 -0.35 4.79
C ALA A 319 10.61 0.74 5.74
N HIS A 320 10.94 1.91 5.21
CA HIS A 320 11.23 3.07 6.06
C HIS A 320 10.03 3.38 6.97
N PRO A 321 10.21 3.72 8.25
CA PRO A 321 9.15 3.85 9.24
C PRO A 321 8.07 4.88 8.86
N ASN A 322 8.44 5.93 8.15
CA ASN A 322 7.52 6.95 7.63
C ASN A 322 7.17 6.75 6.15
N CYS A 323 7.44 5.57 5.56
CA CYS A 323 7.03 5.23 4.19
C CYS A 323 5.52 5.10 4.12
N GLU A 324 4.94 4.08 4.75
CA GLU A 324 3.49 3.94 4.86
C GLU A 324 3.03 3.86 6.31
N SER A 325 1.87 4.44 6.58
CA SER A 325 1.20 4.32 7.87
C SER A 325 0.09 3.28 7.77
N LEU A 326 -0.05 2.46 8.81
CA LEU A 326 -1.07 1.42 8.94
C LEU A 326 -1.94 1.72 10.17
N TYR A 327 -3.24 1.65 9.96
CA TYR A 327 -4.22 1.60 11.03
C TYR A 327 -5.36 0.63 10.70
N VAL A 328 -6.12 0.27 11.72
CA VAL A 328 -7.17 -0.72 11.62
C VAL A 328 -8.45 -0.18 12.26
N LEU A 329 -9.53 -0.24 11.48
CA LEU A 329 -10.88 -0.04 11.99
C LEU A 329 -11.62 -1.38 12.01
N ILE A 330 -12.48 -1.54 13.00
CA ILE A 330 -13.33 -2.72 13.19
C ILE A 330 -14.77 -2.32 12.91
N SER A 331 -15.46 -3.07 12.06
CA SER A 331 -16.91 -2.91 11.89
C SER A 331 -17.63 -3.56 13.07
N ASP A 332 -18.51 -2.81 13.73
CA ASP A 332 -19.43 -3.34 14.74
C ASP A 332 -20.75 -3.88 14.16
N GLY A 333 -20.90 -3.78 12.84
CA GLY A 333 -22.10 -4.12 12.08
C GLY A 333 -22.84 -2.89 11.57
N GLU A 334 -22.79 -1.78 12.29
CA GLU A 334 -23.45 -0.51 11.96
C GLU A 334 -22.48 0.50 11.38
N ARG A 335 -21.28 0.60 11.98
CA ARG A 335 -20.21 1.51 11.56
C ARG A 335 -18.83 0.93 11.84
N TYR A 336 -17.81 1.65 11.39
CA TYR A 336 -16.45 1.41 11.83
C TYR A 336 -16.18 2.07 13.18
N VAL A 337 -15.40 1.38 14.02
CA VAL A 337 -14.86 1.89 15.29
C VAL A 337 -13.35 1.65 15.36
N PRO A 338 -12.59 2.48 16.08
CA PRO A 338 -11.14 2.34 16.19
C PRO A 338 -10.73 1.04 16.90
N VAL A 339 -9.62 0.43 16.46
CA VAL A 339 -9.09 -0.81 17.09
C VAL A 339 -8.73 -0.60 18.56
N ASP A 340 -8.31 0.61 18.95
CA ASP A 340 -7.92 0.99 20.31
C ASP A 340 -9.04 0.75 21.34
N ARG A 341 -10.32 0.82 20.93
CA ARG A 341 -11.45 0.47 21.81
C ARG A 341 -11.40 -0.98 22.29
N PHE A 342 -10.73 -1.86 21.56
CA PHE A 342 -10.52 -3.27 21.92
C PHE A 342 -9.16 -3.55 22.54
N LEU A 343 -8.32 -2.52 22.71
CA LEU A 343 -7.05 -2.59 23.40
C LEU A 343 -7.15 -1.97 24.80
N LYS A 344 -6.26 -2.41 25.69
CA LYS A 344 -6.05 -1.87 27.04
C LYS A 344 -4.94 -0.81 27.06
N THR A 345 -4.17 -0.74 25.98
CA THR A 345 -3.08 0.21 25.72
C THR A 345 -3.27 0.76 24.30
N SER A 346 -2.56 1.83 23.94
CA SER A 346 -2.58 2.31 22.55
C SER A 346 -2.03 1.27 21.57
N LEU A 347 -2.42 1.39 20.30
CA LEU A 347 -1.90 0.54 19.22
C LEU A 347 -0.36 0.57 19.11
N PRO A 348 0.33 1.73 19.15
CA PRO A 348 1.80 1.75 19.14
C PRO A 348 2.44 1.07 20.36
N ALA A 349 1.85 1.20 21.55
CA ALA A 349 2.37 0.53 22.75
C ALA A 349 2.24 -1.00 22.65
N PHE A 350 1.10 -1.48 22.12
CA PHE A 350 0.92 -2.89 21.83
C PHE A 350 1.90 -3.39 20.75
N ALA A 351 2.11 -2.59 19.71
CA ALA A 351 3.05 -2.87 18.64
C ALA A 351 4.49 -3.03 19.18
N GLY A 352 4.95 -2.09 20.01
CA GLY A 352 6.28 -2.13 20.62
C GLY A 352 6.51 -3.38 21.49
N GLU A 353 5.53 -3.75 22.33
CA GLU A 353 5.60 -4.97 23.15
C GLU A 353 5.63 -6.25 22.28
N LEU A 354 4.90 -6.24 21.15
CA LEU A 354 4.91 -7.35 20.21
C LEU A 354 6.27 -7.48 19.50
N LEU A 355 6.91 -6.37 19.13
CA LEU A 355 8.28 -6.36 18.57
C LEU A 355 9.30 -6.88 19.58
N ALA A 356 9.20 -6.45 20.84
CA ALA A 356 10.04 -6.95 21.92
C ALA A 356 9.82 -8.46 22.16
N LEU A 357 8.59 -8.96 22.00
CA LEU A 357 8.30 -10.39 22.04
C LEU A 357 8.94 -11.14 20.87
N GLU A 358 8.79 -10.64 19.64
CA GLU A 358 9.42 -11.21 18.44
C GLU A 358 10.93 -11.38 18.65
N LYS A 359 11.63 -10.31 19.06
CA LYS A 359 13.07 -10.34 19.36
C LYS A 359 13.43 -11.42 20.40
N ARG A 360 12.72 -11.44 21.54
CA ARG A 360 12.95 -12.45 22.61
C ARG A 360 12.72 -13.88 22.13
N LEU A 361 11.68 -14.11 21.32
CA LEU A 361 11.36 -15.43 20.81
C LEU A 361 12.38 -15.89 19.77
N THR A 362 12.83 -15.00 18.90
CA THR A 362 13.88 -15.25 17.91
C THR A 362 15.21 -15.59 18.59
N GLU A 363 15.64 -14.80 19.58
CA GLU A 363 16.85 -15.10 20.38
C GLU A 363 16.73 -16.42 21.14
N ARG A 364 15.56 -16.70 21.73
CA ARG A 364 15.30 -17.97 22.43
C ARG A 364 15.40 -19.16 21.48
N GLU A 365 14.81 -19.07 20.30
CA GLU A 365 14.89 -20.13 19.29
C GLU A 365 16.34 -20.34 18.83
N ALA A 366 17.10 -19.27 18.59
CA ALA A 366 18.52 -19.34 18.22
C ALA A 366 19.35 -20.04 19.30
N ARG A 367 19.13 -19.72 20.60
CA ARG A 367 19.78 -20.41 21.72
C ARG A 367 19.36 -21.88 21.82
N TRP A 368 18.07 -22.18 21.65
CA TRP A 368 17.56 -23.54 21.74
C TRP A 368 18.14 -24.44 20.66
N LYS A 369 18.21 -23.97 19.41
CA LYS A 369 18.84 -24.68 18.27
C LYS A 369 20.31 -25.05 18.54
N LYS A 370 21.02 -24.29 19.38
CA LYS A 370 22.40 -24.58 19.79
C LYS A 370 22.53 -25.54 20.98
N SER A 371 21.44 -25.80 21.72
CA SER A 371 21.46 -26.60 22.95
C SER A 371 21.30 -28.11 22.70
N ALA A 372 21.87 -28.94 23.58
CA ALA A 372 21.71 -30.40 23.52
C ALA A 372 20.24 -30.83 23.66
N LEU A 373 19.49 -30.18 24.57
CA LEU A 373 18.06 -30.40 24.79
C LEU A 373 17.23 -30.05 23.54
N GLY A 374 17.64 -29.02 22.79
CA GLY A 374 16.94 -28.60 21.58
C GLY A 374 17.14 -29.52 20.39
N ARG A 375 18.24 -30.29 20.37
CA ARG A 375 18.48 -31.36 19.39
C ARG A 375 17.64 -32.61 19.66
N THR A 376 17.17 -32.82 20.90
CA THR A 376 16.45 -34.04 21.32
C THR A 376 14.95 -33.87 21.53
N LEU A 377 14.48 -32.75 22.10
CA LEU A 377 13.06 -32.51 22.45
C LEU A 377 12.23 -31.84 21.33
N GLY A 378 12.86 -31.48 20.22
CA GLY A 378 12.22 -31.10 18.96
C GLY A 378 11.46 -29.75 18.90
N PRO A 379 10.93 -29.40 17.71
CA PRO A 379 10.14 -28.17 17.46
C PRO A 379 8.82 -27.97 18.24
N PRO A 380 8.08 -29.02 18.66
CA PRO A 380 6.76 -28.84 19.29
C PRO A 380 6.78 -28.08 20.62
N LEU A 381 7.76 -28.33 21.49
CA LEU A 381 7.88 -27.67 22.80
C LEU A 381 8.16 -26.17 22.67
N LEU A 382 9.02 -25.79 21.71
CA LEU A 382 9.28 -24.39 21.36
C LEU A 382 8.00 -23.69 20.90
N ARG A 383 7.21 -24.36 20.06
CA ARG A 383 5.93 -23.82 19.57
C ARG A 383 4.95 -23.62 20.71
N VAL A 384 4.80 -24.58 21.63
CA VAL A 384 3.92 -24.44 22.81
C VAL A 384 4.36 -23.27 23.69
N ALA A 385 5.66 -23.16 23.99
CA ALA A 385 6.19 -22.06 24.79
C ALA A 385 6.01 -20.69 24.09
N GLY A 386 6.22 -20.63 22.77
CA GLY A 386 5.98 -19.46 21.94
C GLY A 386 4.51 -19.03 21.94
N LEU A 387 3.59 -19.97 21.69
CA LEU A 387 2.14 -19.73 21.76
C LEU A 387 1.69 -19.25 23.14
N ALA A 388 2.24 -19.82 24.21
CA ALA A 388 1.95 -19.37 25.58
C ALA A 388 2.44 -17.93 25.82
N ALA A 389 3.63 -17.55 25.30
CA ALA A 389 4.14 -16.20 25.41
C ALA A 389 3.31 -15.19 24.60
N ILE A 390 2.93 -15.54 23.37
CA ILE A 390 2.02 -14.75 22.53
C ILE A 390 0.69 -14.56 23.25
N TRP A 391 0.09 -15.62 23.78
CA TRP A 391 -1.16 -15.57 24.51
C TRP A 391 -1.10 -14.67 25.74
N ARG A 392 0.00 -14.71 26.52
CA ARG A 392 0.20 -13.83 27.67
C ARG A 392 0.21 -12.35 27.27
N LEU A 393 0.92 -12.01 26.19
CA LEU A 393 0.96 -10.66 25.66
C LEU A 393 -0.43 -10.23 25.16
N VAL A 394 -1.09 -11.05 24.35
CA VAL A 394 -2.45 -10.77 23.85
C VAL A 394 -3.43 -10.57 25.01
N ARG A 395 -3.43 -11.43 26.04
CA ARG A 395 -4.30 -11.28 27.22
C ARG A 395 -4.00 -9.99 28.02
N ARG A 396 -2.73 -9.56 28.06
CA ARG A 396 -2.30 -8.33 28.73
C ARG A 396 -2.83 -7.08 28.02
N HIS A 397 -2.85 -7.06 26.69
CA HIS A 397 -3.16 -5.86 25.91
C HIS A 397 -4.55 -5.86 25.26
N VAL A 398 -5.17 -7.01 25.00
CA VAL A 398 -6.50 -7.09 24.35
C VAL A 398 -7.60 -7.14 25.41
N ALA A 399 -8.63 -6.31 25.22
CA ALA A 399 -9.83 -6.25 26.04
C ALA A 399 -10.91 -7.19 25.49
N PHE A 400 -10.71 -8.51 25.60
CA PHE A 400 -11.66 -9.53 25.09
C PHE A 400 -13.10 -9.34 25.57
N SER A 401 -13.30 -8.83 26.78
CA SER A 401 -14.63 -8.53 27.33
C SER A 401 -15.40 -7.48 26.52
N ARG A 402 -14.71 -6.61 25.78
CA ARG A 402 -15.30 -5.61 24.88
C ARG A 402 -15.64 -6.18 23.51
N MET A 403 -15.06 -7.32 23.13
CA MET A 403 -15.34 -7.98 21.85
C MET A 403 -16.58 -8.88 21.89
N LEU A 404 -16.99 -9.36 23.05
CA LEU A 404 -18.11 -10.29 23.21
C LEU A 404 -19.45 -9.57 23.36
N LYS A 405 -20.50 -10.12 22.73
CA LYS A 405 -21.89 -9.66 22.91
C LYS A 405 -22.43 -10.01 24.30
N GLY A 406 -23.44 -9.27 24.75
CA GLY A 406 -24.14 -9.50 26.03
C GLY A 406 -23.58 -8.72 27.23
N LYS A 407 -24.18 -8.94 28.42
CA LYS A 407 -23.76 -8.39 29.72
C LYS A 407 -23.70 -9.52 30.76
N GLY A 408 -22.84 -9.39 31.79
CA GLY A 408 -22.74 -10.36 32.89
C GLY A 408 -22.54 -11.81 32.41
N LEU A 409 -23.36 -12.74 32.91
CA LEU A 409 -23.34 -14.17 32.55
C LEU A 409 -23.57 -14.43 31.04
N GLY A 410 -24.27 -13.53 30.34
CA GLY A 410 -24.46 -13.61 28.89
C GLY A 410 -23.14 -13.51 28.11
N LYS A 411 -22.18 -12.71 28.58
CA LYS A 411 -20.83 -12.65 27.97
C LYS A 411 -20.07 -13.97 28.13
N LEU A 412 -20.22 -14.63 29.28
CA LEU A 412 -19.64 -15.96 29.51
C LEU A 412 -20.24 -16.99 28.54
N GLY A 413 -21.56 -16.92 28.32
CA GLY A 413 -22.25 -17.75 27.33
C GLY A 413 -21.74 -17.53 25.90
N HIS A 414 -21.56 -16.28 25.47
CA HIS A 414 -20.98 -15.99 24.16
C HIS A 414 -19.52 -16.41 24.04
N ALA A 415 -18.71 -16.26 25.11
CA ALA A 415 -17.32 -16.73 25.12
C ALA A 415 -17.22 -18.25 24.96
N LEU A 416 -18.03 -18.99 25.74
CA LEU A 416 -18.07 -20.45 25.71
C LEU A 416 -18.60 -20.96 24.37
N ALA A 417 -19.66 -20.36 23.85
CA ALA A 417 -20.24 -20.73 22.56
C ALA A 417 -19.30 -20.43 21.39
N ALA A 418 -18.62 -19.26 21.40
CA ALA A 418 -17.60 -18.95 20.41
C ALA A 418 -16.49 -20.00 20.42
N PHE A 419 -15.94 -20.32 21.60
CA PHE A 419 -14.88 -21.32 21.76
C PHE A 419 -15.30 -22.71 21.25
N LEU A 420 -16.47 -23.22 21.66
CA LEU A 420 -16.98 -24.54 21.29
C LEU A 420 -17.33 -24.67 19.81
N GLN A 421 -17.75 -23.58 19.16
CA GLN A 421 -18.16 -23.59 17.76
C GLN A 421 -17.00 -23.30 16.79
N THR A 422 -15.88 -22.71 17.25
CA THR A 422 -14.69 -22.41 16.43
C THR A 422 -14.20 -23.56 15.52
N PRO A 423 -14.23 -24.85 15.93
CA PRO A 423 -13.77 -25.94 15.08
C PRO A 423 -14.74 -26.37 13.97
N PHE A 424 -16.03 -25.99 14.03
CA PHE A 424 -17.10 -26.66 13.28
C PHE A 424 -17.82 -25.81 12.23
N VAL A 425 -17.66 -24.47 12.21
CA VAL A 425 -18.38 -23.60 11.25
C VAL A 425 -17.46 -22.47 10.73
N HIS A 426 -17.67 -22.07 9.47
CA HIS A 426 -17.00 -20.91 8.86
C HIS A 426 -16.96 -19.69 9.82
N SER A 427 -15.76 -19.20 10.08
CA SER A 427 -15.42 -18.28 11.18
C SER A 427 -16.18 -16.95 11.18
N ALA A 428 -16.71 -16.49 10.04
CA ALA A 428 -17.44 -15.22 9.94
C ALA A 428 -18.81 -15.25 10.62
N ARG A 429 -19.58 -16.33 10.48
CA ARG A 429 -20.94 -16.44 11.07
C ARG A 429 -20.89 -16.57 12.59
N ILE A 430 -19.96 -17.37 13.11
CA ILE A 430 -19.73 -17.49 14.56
C ILE A 430 -19.28 -16.14 15.13
N ARG A 431 -18.33 -15.49 14.46
CA ARG A 431 -17.83 -14.18 14.89
C ARG A 431 -18.98 -13.16 14.96
N GLN A 432 -19.79 -13.00 13.92
CA GLN A 432 -20.95 -12.11 13.95
C GLN A 432 -22.00 -12.49 15.01
N ARG A 433 -22.18 -13.78 15.30
CA ARG A 433 -23.16 -14.25 16.29
C ARG A 433 -22.72 -13.99 17.73
N HIS A 434 -21.42 -14.05 18.02
CA HIS A 434 -20.91 -14.01 19.39
C HIS A 434 -20.05 -12.79 19.72
N THR A 435 -19.59 -12.06 18.72
CA THR A 435 -18.75 -10.88 18.89
C THR A 435 -19.39 -9.64 18.25
N VAL A 436 -18.94 -8.47 18.71
CA VAL A 436 -19.22 -7.17 18.09
C VAL A 436 -18.20 -6.84 16.98
N VAL A 437 -17.41 -7.81 16.52
CA VAL A 437 -16.35 -7.60 15.51
C VAL A 437 -16.80 -8.26 14.22
N HIS A 438 -17.50 -7.53 13.37
CA HIS A 438 -18.12 -8.08 12.17
C HIS A 438 -17.14 -8.14 11.00
N ASP A 439 -16.36 -7.08 10.79
CA ASP A 439 -15.37 -6.95 9.70
C ASP A 439 -14.19 -6.06 10.11
N ILE A 440 -13.16 -6.00 9.27
CA ILE A 440 -11.94 -5.23 9.51
C ILE A 440 -11.61 -4.40 8.26
N LEU A 441 -11.53 -3.08 8.41
CA LEU A 441 -10.97 -2.20 7.40
C LEU A 441 -9.52 -1.89 7.75
N ARG A 442 -8.62 -2.21 6.82
CA ARG A 442 -7.22 -1.76 6.88
C ARG A 442 -7.11 -0.42 6.17
N ILE A 443 -6.60 0.59 6.87
CA ILE A 443 -6.26 1.89 6.31
C ILE A 443 -4.75 1.90 6.15
N ILE A 444 -4.30 2.07 4.91
CA ILE A 444 -2.89 2.28 4.59
C ILE A 444 -2.77 3.70 4.04
N ILE A 445 -1.98 4.55 4.69
CA ILE A 445 -1.66 5.85 4.14
C ILE A 445 -0.33 5.71 3.41
N LEU A 446 -0.40 5.89 2.09
CA LEU A 446 0.77 5.90 1.23
C LEU A 446 1.44 7.26 1.30
N PRO A 447 2.75 7.34 1.06
CA PRO A 447 3.42 8.62 0.95
C PRO A 447 3.29 9.18 -0.46
N LEU A 448 3.55 10.48 -0.60
CA LEU A 448 3.88 11.09 -1.89
C LEU A 448 5.24 11.77 -1.74
N GLU A 449 6.27 11.20 -2.35
CA GLU A 449 7.59 11.84 -2.41
C GLU A 449 7.80 12.57 -3.73
N ASP A 450 8.31 13.78 -3.61
CA ASP A 450 8.82 14.61 -4.69
C ASP A 450 10.29 14.95 -4.41
N ASP A 451 10.96 15.62 -5.36
CA ASP A 451 12.43 15.81 -5.28
C ASP A 451 12.88 16.48 -3.98
N PRO A 452 12.17 17.52 -3.49
CA PRO A 452 12.53 18.15 -2.22
C PRO A 452 12.42 17.26 -0.97
N ILE A 453 11.71 16.13 -0.98
CA ILE A 453 11.62 15.25 0.21
C ILE A 453 12.05 13.80 -0.06
N LEU A 454 12.53 13.50 -1.27
CA LEU A 454 13.06 12.18 -1.60
C LEU A 454 14.30 11.90 -0.73
N GLU A 455 14.25 10.81 0.04
CA GLU A 455 15.33 10.38 0.94
C GLU A 455 15.94 9.06 0.45
N THR A 456 17.27 8.99 0.38
CA THR A 456 17.97 7.76 -0.04
C THR A 456 17.71 6.59 0.90
N ASP A 457 17.57 6.85 2.20
CA ASP A 457 17.25 5.80 3.19
C ASP A 457 15.89 5.16 2.88
N ARG A 458 14.90 5.94 2.41
CA ARG A 458 13.64 5.36 1.97
C ARG A 458 13.80 4.53 0.70
N LEU A 459 14.57 5.00 -0.27
CA LEU A 459 14.78 4.28 -1.54
C LEU A 459 15.46 2.93 -1.33
N GLU A 460 16.52 2.88 -0.50
CA GLU A 460 17.21 1.62 -0.17
C GLU A 460 16.30 0.63 0.57
N ARG A 461 15.37 1.15 1.38
CA ARG A 461 14.41 0.36 2.14
C ARG A 461 13.12 0.10 1.37
N CYS A 462 12.97 0.58 0.14
CA CYS A 462 11.70 0.47 -0.58
C CYS A 462 11.38 -1.02 -0.84
N PRO A 463 10.24 -1.55 -0.36
CA PRO A 463 9.85 -2.93 -0.62
C PRO A 463 9.26 -3.11 -2.03
N SER A 464 9.04 -2.02 -2.76
CA SER A 464 8.37 -2.01 -4.04
C SER A 464 9.25 -1.39 -5.11
N ALA A 465 9.29 -2.00 -6.30
CA ALA A 465 10.05 -1.46 -7.42
C ALA A 465 9.33 -1.70 -8.75
N HIS A 466 9.42 -0.74 -9.66
CA HIS A 466 9.14 -0.96 -11.08
C HIS A 466 10.22 -1.88 -11.66
N VAL A 467 9.82 -2.82 -12.50
CA VAL A 467 10.73 -3.82 -13.07
C VAL A 467 10.61 -3.81 -14.58
N TYR A 468 11.75 -3.78 -15.25
CA TYR A 468 11.83 -3.89 -16.70
C TYR A 468 13.05 -4.73 -17.10
N PHE A 469 12.97 -5.30 -18.30
CA PHE A 469 14.12 -5.91 -18.96
C PHE A 469 14.69 -4.90 -19.94
N ASP A 470 15.98 -4.56 -19.81
CA ASP A 470 16.67 -3.68 -20.75
C ASP A 470 17.36 -4.52 -21.83
N PRO A 471 16.91 -4.43 -23.10
CA PRO A 471 17.51 -5.19 -24.18
C PRO A 471 18.94 -4.74 -24.53
N SER A 472 19.33 -3.52 -24.16
CA SER A 472 20.65 -2.95 -24.50
C SER A 472 21.79 -3.58 -23.72
N ASP A 473 21.55 -4.03 -22.48
CA ASP A 473 22.52 -4.73 -21.63
C ASP A 473 22.12 -6.18 -21.28
N GLY A 474 20.90 -6.57 -21.64
CA GLY A 474 20.36 -7.91 -21.41
C GLY A 474 20.06 -8.22 -19.94
N GLN A 475 19.86 -7.20 -19.10
CA GLN A 475 19.61 -7.35 -17.67
C GLN A 475 18.19 -6.94 -17.25
N PHE A 476 17.79 -7.41 -16.07
CA PHE A 476 16.60 -6.91 -15.40
C PHE A 476 16.97 -5.81 -14.42
N HIS A 477 16.28 -4.68 -14.56
CA HIS A 477 16.50 -3.50 -13.75
C HIS A 477 15.29 -3.21 -12.88
N TYR A 478 15.56 -2.51 -11.78
CA TYR A 478 14.54 -2.21 -10.80
C TYR A 478 14.69 -0.78 -10.31
N VAL A 479 13.56 -0.08 -10.26
CA VAL A 479 13.52 1.32 -9.80
C VAL A 479 12.53 1.43 -8.65
N PRO A 480 12.95 1.85 -7.44
CA PRO A 480 12.02 2.10 -6.34
C PRO A 480 10.86 3.01 -6.75
N VAL A 481 9.65 2.72 -6.28
CA VAL A 481 8.43 3.41 -6.75
C VAL A 481 8.51 4.93 -6.61
N CYS A 482 9.06 5.44 -5.50
CA CYS A 482 9.16 6.89 -5.27
C CYS A 482 10.17 7.60 -6.20
N SER A 483 11.15 6.89 -6.76
CA SER A 483 12.09 7.45 -7.75
C SER A 483 11.71 7.13 -9.19
N TRP A 484 10.67 6.33 -9.45
CA TRP A 484 10.27 5.92 -10.80
C TRP A 484 10.08 7.11 -11.75
N ARG A 485 9.40 8.17 -11.30
CA ARG A 485 9.15 9.38 -12.10
C ARG A 485 10.40 10.08 -12.63
N LEU A 486 11.56 9.85 -12.00
CA LEU A 486 12.83 10.45 -12.42
C LEU A 486 13.44 9.74 -13.63
N HIS A 487 13.07 8.48 -13.84
CA HIS A 487 13.67 7.60 -14.83
C HIS A 487 12.67 7.08 -15.87
N ASN A 488 11.37 7.05 -15.55
CA ASN A 488 10.33 6.40 -16.34
C ASN A 488 10.31 6.86 -17.81
N LYS A 489 10.42 8.15 -18.08
CA LYS A 489 10.40 8.69 -19.45
C LYS A 489 11.54 8.17 -20.30
N ALA A 490 12.76 8.15 -19.76
CA ALA A 490 13.94 7.66 -20.48
C ALA A 490 13.87 6.15 -20.69
N ILE A 491 13.55 5.40 -19.63
CA ILE A 491 13.42 3.94 -19.65
C ILE A 491 12.35 3.49 -20.64
N LEU A 492 11.12 3.99 -20.50
CA LEU A 492 10.00 3.57 -21.36
C LEU A 492 10.27 3.92 -22.82
N LYS A 493 10.95 5.04 -23.10
CA LYS A 493 11.33 5.41 -24.47
C LYS A 493 12.28 4.39 -25.10
N GLY A 494 13.33 3.97 -24.38
CA GLY A 494 14.26 2.95 -24.86
C GLY A 494 13.59 1.58 -25.06
N LEU A 495 12.60 1.24 -24.23
CA LEU A 495 11.83 0.01 -24.38
C LEU A 495 10.93 0.00 -25.62
N VAL A 496 10.32 1.14 -25.97
CA VAL A 496 9.47 1.26 -27.17
C VAL A 496 10.25 0.96 -28.46
N GLU A 497 11.54 1.31 -28.51
CA GLU A 497 12.40 1.04 -29.66
C GLU A 497 12.62 -0.47 -29.90
N HIS A 498 12.53 -1.29 -28.85
CA HIS A 498 12.75 -2.74 -28.90
C HIS A 498 11.46 -3.56 -28.88
N TYR A 499 10.41 -3.03 -28.26
CA TYR A 499 9.11 -3.67 -28.10
C TYR A 499 8.02 -2.82 -28.75
N PRO A 500 8.01 -2.69 -30.09
CA PRO A 500 6.98 -1.93 -30.78
C PRO A 500 5.61 -2.59 -30.57
N ARG A 501 4.57 -1.77 -30.56
CA ARG A 501 3.18 -2.25 -30.44
C ARG A 501 2.86 -3.21 -31.58
N SER A 502 2.29 -4.37 -31.25
CA SER A 502 1.78 -5.30 -32.26
C SER A 502 0.51 -4.75 -32.92
N GLU A 503 0.52 -4.64 -34.25
CA GLU A 503 -0.61 -4.15 -35.06
C GLU A 503 -1.90 -5.00 -34.89
N ALA A 504 -1.80 -6.23 -34.37
CA ALA A 504 -2.89 -7.20 -34.29
C ALA A 504 -3.97 -6.92 -33.21
N THR A 505 -3.85 -5.84 -32.43
CA THR A 505 -4.82 -5.49 -31.36
C THR A 505 -5.73 -4.30 -31.70
N CYS A 506 -5.67 -3.79 -32.93
CA CYS A 506 -6.32 -2.55 -33.33
C CYS A 506 -7.72 -2.77 -33.92
N ALA A 507 -8.71 -3.11 -33.08
CA ALA A 507 -10.12 -2.90 -33.42
C ALA A 507 -10.97 -2.71 -32.16
N LEU A 508 -11.07 -1.47 -31.69
CA LEU A 508 -12.13 -1.05 -30.78
C LEU A 508 -13.24 -0.35 -31.58
N PRO A 509 -14.54 -0.61 -31.32
CA PRO A 509 -15.59 0.29 -31.76
C PRO A 509 -15.45 1.63 -31.05
N ASN A 510 -15.36 2.71 -31.83
CA ASN A 510 -15.38 4.10 -31.36
C ASN A 510 -16.56 4.30 -30.40
N VAL A 511 -16.28 4.57 -29.12
CA VAL A 511 -17.25 5.18 -28.21
C VAL A 511 -17.00 6.69 -28.30
N PRO A 512 -17.84 7.45 -29.03
CA PRO A 512 -17.68 8.89 -29.08
C PRO A 512 -18.04 9.46 -27.71
N ILE A 513 -17.05 10.04 -27.02
CA ILE A 513 -17.31 11.01 -25.96
C ILE A 513 -17.87 12.25 -26.68
N ARG A 514 -19.20 12.33 -26.76
CA ARG A 514 -19.87 13.53 -27.27
C ARG A 514 -19.56 14.70 -26.34
N SER A 515 -18.77 15.65 -26.86
CA SER A 515 -18.69 17.01 -26.37
C SER A 515 -19.89 17.81 -26.88
N GLY A 516 -20.56 18.54 -25.99
CA GLY A 516 -21.55 19.55 -26.35
C GLY A 516 -22.74 19.65 -25.39
N GLY A 517 -22.94 20.86 -24.84
CA GLY A 517 -24.16 21.29 -24.14
C GLY A 517 -24.11 21.15 -22.64
#